data_AF-A0A2V9F5M0-F1
#
_entry.id   AF-A0A2V9F5M0-F1
#
_cell.length_a   1.000
_cell.length_b   1.000
_cell.length_c   1.000
_cell.angle_alpha   90.00
_cell.angle_beta   90.00
_cell.angle_gamma   90.00
#
_symmetry.space_group_name_H-M   'P 1'
#
loop_
_entity.id
_entity.type
_entity.pdbx_description
1 polymer ?
#
loop_
_entity_poly.entity_id
_entity_poly.type
_entity_poly.pdbx_seq_one_letter_code
_entity_poly.pdbx_strand_id
1 'polypeptide(L)'
;MSIDEAHNEVRIGWANSYSPEAIEKAVDSLNHKPLGYRINILIARLCFRGIYFPQMGRFAWVKTILENRRTILRLIRQGFGPGLDNVPSVATEPVTKQTH
;
A
#
# COMPACT_ATOMS: atom_id res chain seq x y z
N MET A 1 -27.00 -0.10 17.99
CA MET A 1 -26.28 -0.28 16.72
C MET A 1 -27.16 -1.08 15.79
N SER A 2 -27.68 -0.43 14.75
CA SER A 2 -28.39 -1.16 13.68
C SER A 2 -27.38 -1.81 12.73
N ILE A 3 -27.83 -2.79 11.94
CA ILE A 3 -27.01 -3.42 10.89
C ILE A 3 -26.54 -2.35 9.88
N ASP A 4 -27.42 -1.41 9.52
CA ASP A 4 -27.10 -0.34 8.57
C ASP A 4 -26.09 0.66 9.13
N GLU A 5 -26.20 0.99 10.42
CA GLU A 5 -25.25 1.85 11.13
C GLU A 5 -23.86 1.20 11.17
N ALA A 6 -23.79 -0.11 11.46
CA ALA A 6 -22.54 -0.86 11.43
C ALA A 6 -21.89 -0.90 10.04
N HIS A 7 -22.67 -1.14 8.98
CA HIS A 7 -22.14 -1.08 7.62
C HIS A 7 -21.62 0.31 7.24
N ASN A 8 -22.32 1.36 7.67
CA ASN A 8 -21.91 2.73 7.42
C ASN A 8 -20.59 3.08 8.12
N GLU A 9 -20.44 2.69 9.39
CA GLU A 9 -19.20 2.89 10.14
C GLU A 9 -18.02 2.15 9.52
N VAL A 10 -18.20 0.88 9.12
CA VAL A 10 -17.17 0.09 8.44
C VAL A 10 -16.74 0.76 7.14
N ARG A 11 -17.70 1.21 6.33
CA ARG A 11 -17.42 1.93 5.07
C ARG A 11 -16.63 3.21 5.30
N ILE A 12 -16.97 3.99 6.33
CA ILE A 12 -16.24 5.21 6.71
C ILE A 12 -14.82 4.86 7.18
N GLY A 13 -14.69 3.84 8.04
CA GLY A 13 -13.41 3.36 8.56
C GLY A 13 -12.46 2.92 7.43
N TRP A 14 -12.95 2.15 6.48
CA TRP A 14 -12.18 1.78 5.29
C TRP A 14 -11.83 3.00 4.43
N ALA A 15 -12.74 3.96 4.25
CA ALA A 15 -12.52 5.09 3.35
C ALA A 15 -11.40 5.99 3.89
N ASN A 16 -11.39 6.17 5.22
CA ASN A 16 -10.33 6.87 5.93
C ASN A 16 -9.00 6.08 5.90
N SER A 17 -9.05 4.75 6.02
CA SER A 17 -7.85 3.90 6.04
C SER A 17 -7.13 3.81 4.69
N TYR A 18 -7.87 3.97 3.59
CA TYR A 18 -7.37 3.93 2.21
C TYR A 18 -7.43 5.29 1.49
N SER A 19 -7.57 6.38 2.24
CA SER A 19 -7.46 7.74 1.69
C SER A 19 -6.04 7.98 1.15
N PRO A 20 -5.86 8.88 0.16
CA PRO A 20 -4.54 9.22 -0.36
C PRO A 20 -3.55 9.64 0.74
N GLU A 21 -4.02 10.37 1.75
CA GLU A 21 -3.24 10.82 2.90
C GLU A 21 -2.84 9.65 3.81
N ALA A 22 -3.73 8.69 4.05
CA ALA A 22 -3.43 7.49 4.84
C ALA A 22 -2.42 6.59 4.12
N ILE A 23 -2.52 6.48 2.79
CA ILE A 23 -1.56 5.76 1.96
C ILE A 23 -0.19 6.44 2.01
N GLU A 24 -0.13 7.78 1.85
CA GLU A 24 1.11 8.55 1.97
C GLU A 24 1.77 8.34 3.34
N LYS A 25 1.00 8.48 4.44
CA LYS A 25 1.49 8.24 5.81
C LYS A 25 2.04 6.84 6.01
N ALA A 26 1.40 5.82 5.43
CA ALA A 26 1.87 4.44 5.52
C ALA A 26 3.14 4.18 4.71
N VAL A 27 3.33 4.86 3.58
CA VAL A 27 4.59 4.82 2.84
C VAL A 27 5.68 5.56 3.61
N ASP A 28 5.34 6.68 4.25
CA ASP A 28 6.27 7.50 5.02
C ASP A 28 6.71 6.86 6.33
N SER A 29 5.86 6.09 7.00
CA SER A 29 6.25 5.34 8.19
C SER A 29 7.35 4.31 7.91
N LEU A 30 7.50 3.89 6.64
CA LEU A 30 8.55 2.99 6.18
C LEU A 30 9.76 3.72 5.56
N ASN A 31 9.92 5.04 5.73
CA ASN A 31 11.07 5.79 5.20
C ASN A 31 12.43 5.29 5.70
N HIS A 32 12.46 4.62 6.86
CA HIS A 32 13.64 4.00 7.45
C HIS A 32 13.95 2.59 6.89
N LYS A 33 13.07 2.03 6.03
CA LYS A 33 13.23 0.72 5.39
C LYS A 33 13.71 0.88 3.95
N PRO A 34 14.31 -0.18 3.36
CA PRO A 34 14.64 -0.20 1.94
C PRO A 34 13.45 0.13 1.05
N LEU A 35 13.73 0.72 -0.12
CA LEU A 35 12.72 1.20 -1.07
C LEU A 35 11.67 0.13 -1.42
N GLY A 36 12.08 -1.15 -1.53
CA GLY A 36 11.20 -2.27 -1.85
C GLY A 36 10.01 -2.41 -0.88
N TYR A 37 10.22 -2.18 0.43
CA TYR A 37 9.14 -2.25 1.42
C TYR A 37 8.11 -1.13 1.22
N ARG A 38 8.58 0.06 0.86
CA ARG A 38 7.76 1.25 0.61
C ARG A 38 6.93 1.10 -0.65
N ILE A 39 7.49 0.47 -1.68
CA ILE A 39 6.77 0.10 -2.91
C ILE A 39 5.73 -0.98 -2.60
N ASN A 40 6.11 -2.02 -1.85
CA ASN A 40 5.21 -3.11 -1.49
C ASN A 40 3.97 -2.60 -0.73
N ILE A 41 4.15 -1.77 0.30
CA ILE A 41 3.01 -1.24 1.07
C ILE A 41 2.11 -0.33 0.23
N LEU A 42 2.68 0.43 -0.71
CA LEU A 42 1.89 1.25 -1.63
C LEU A 42 1.01 0.37 -2.51
N ILE A 43 1.59 -0.65 -3.16
CA ILE A 43 0.85 -1.58 -4.02
C ILE A 43 -0.23 -2.31 -3.23
N ALA A 44 0.13 -2.87 -2.07
CA ALA A 44 -0.81 -3.58 -1.20
C ALA A 44 -2.02 -2.69 -0.86
N ARG A 45 -1.80 -1.44 -0.44
CA ARG A 45 -2.88 -0.52 -0.09
C ARG A 45 -3.76 -0.13 -1.27
N LEU A 46 -3.19 0.05 -2.46
CA LEU A 46 -3.96 0.31 -3.68
C LEU A 46 -4.82 -0.90 -4.08
N CYS A 47 -4.27 -2.12 -4.03
CA CYS A 47 -5.02 -3.35 -4.30
C CYS A 47 -6.15 -3.55 -3.29
N PHE A 48 -5.89 -3.40 -1.99
CA PHE A 48 -6.92 -3.54 -0.97
C PHE A 48 -8.02 -2.50 -1.10
N ARG A 49 -7.68 -1.24 -1.44
CA ARG A 49 -8.67 -0.21 -1.75
C ARG A 49 -9.67 -0.68 -2.82
N GLY A 50 -9.19 -1.33 -3.87
CA GLY A 50 -10.04 -1.87 -4.95
C GLY A 50 -10.89 -3.09 -4.57
N ILE A 51 -10.51 -3.84 -3.53
CA ILE A 51 -11.28 -4.98 -3.01
C ILE A 51 -12.39 -4.51 -2.06
N TYR A 52 -12.09 -3.53 -1.19
CA TYR A 52 -13.02 -3.02 -0.17
C TYR A 52 -13.99 -1.96 -0.71
N PHE A 53 -13.54 -1.13 -1.64
CA PHE A 53 -14.39 -0.28 -2.46
C PHE A 53 -14.40 -0.93 -3.82
N PRO A 54 -15.52 -1.52 -4.27
CA PRO A 54 -15.61 -2.04 -5.63
C PRO A 54 -15.51 -0.88 -6.65
N GLN A 55 -14.29 -0.37 -6.84
CA GLN A 55 -13.89 0.57 -7.86
C GLN A 55 -13.74 -0.22 -9.16
N MET A 56 -14.87 -0.63 -9.73
CA MET A 56 -14.93 -1.53 -10.90
C MET A 56 -14.68 -0.82 -12.24
N GLY A 57 -14.38 0.49 -12.23
CA GLY A 57 -14.15 1.28 -13.44
C GLY A 57 -12.67 1.57 -13.69
N ARG A 58 -12.22 1.47 -14.94
CA ARG A 58 -10.89 1.93 -15.39
C ARG A 58 -10.61 3.38 -14.97
N PHE A 59 -11.63 4.24 -15.03
CA PHE A 59 -11.54 5.63 -14.57
C PHE A 59 -11.35 5.78 -13.06
N ALA A 60 -11.93 4.89 -12.26
CA ALA A 60 -11.76 4.91 -10.81
C ALA A 60 -10.32 4.57 -10.41
N TRP A 61 -9.70 3.62 -11.13
CA TRP A 61 -8.27 3.31 -10.99
C TRP A 61 -7.38 4.46 -11.44
N VAL A 62 -7.67 5.07 -12.59
CA VAL A 62 -6.92 6.27 -13.05
C VAL A 62 -7.00 7.40 -12.03
N LYS A 63 -8.20 7.69 -11.50
CA LYS A 63 -8.39 8.67 -10.44
C LYS A 63 -7.56 8.33 -9.20
N THR A 64 -7.58 7.07 -8.78
CA THR A 64 -6.82 6.58 -7.61
C THR A 64 -5.31 6.75 -7.80
N ILE A 65 -4.79 6.44 -8.98
CA ILE A 65 -3.38 6.68 -9.32
C ILE A 65 -3.07 8.18 -9.27
N LEU A 66 -3.94 9.02 -9.83
CA LEU A 66 -3.77 10.48 -9.85
C LEU A 66 -3.82 11.09 -8.44
N GLU A 67 -4.72 10.63 -7.58
CA GLU A 67 -4.77 11.03 -6.17
C GLU A 67 -3.44 10.72 -5.45
N ASN A 68 -2.82 9.58 -5.76
CA ASN A 68 -1.56 9.12 -5.16
C ASN A 68 -0.30 9.55 -5.95
N ARG A 69 -0.43 10.39 -6.99
CA ARG A 69 0.65 10.77 -7.92
C ARG A 69 1.91 11.29 -7.21
N ARG A 70 1.75 12.05 -6.12
CA ARG A 70 2.88 12.62 -5.36
C ARG A 70 3.73 11.50 -4.75
N THR A 71 3.09 10.57 -4.06
CA THR A 71 3.74 9.40 -3.45
C THR A 71 4.41 8.52 -4.50
N ILE A 72 3.72 8.28 -5.62
CA ILE A 72 4.25 7.50 -6.76
C ILE A 72 5.50 8.16 -7.35
N LEU A 73 5.41 9.44 -7.73
CA LEU A 73 6.53 10.18 -8.32
C LEU A 73 7.74 10.26 -7.37
N ARG A 74 7.49 10.40 -6.05
CA ARG A 74 8.53 10.37 -5.03
C ARG A 74 9.26 9.03 -5.00
N LEU A 75 8.55 7.91 -5.01
CA LEU A 75 9.16 6.57 -5.04
C LEU A 75 9.89 6.30 -6.36
N ILE A 76 9.33 6.73 -7.48
CA ILE A 76 9.98 6.65 -8.80
C ILE A 76 11.32 7.40 -8.77
N ARG A 77 11.34 8.65 -8.28
CA ARG A 77 12.58 9.43 -8.17
C ARG A 77 13.63 8.78 -7.27
N GLN A 78 13.20 8.08 -6.23
CA GLN A 78 14.11 7.31 -5.37
C GLN A 78 14.66 6.06 -6.07
N GLY A 79 13.85 5.40 -6.90
CA GLY A 79 14.27 4.21 -7.66
C GLY A 79 15.26 4.53 -8.80
N PHE A 80 15.18 5.72 -9.39
CA PHE A 80 16.13 6.19 -10.41
C PHE A 80 17.32 6.99 -9.83
N GLY A 81 17.35 7.21 -8.51
CA GLY A 81 18.51 7.77 -7.82
C GLY A 81 19.63 6.72 -7.65
N PRO A 82 20.86 7.12 -7.26
CA PRO A 82 22.04 6.24 -7.21
C PRO A 82 22.02 5.19 -6.07
N GLY A 83 20.86 4.60 -5.73
CA GLY A 83 20.68 3.72 -4.58
C GLY A 83 19.85 2.48 -4.86
N LEU A 84 20.19 1.74 -5.93
CA LEU A 84 19.65 0.40 -6.20
C LEU A 84 20.34 -0.71 -5.37
N ASP A 85 20.90 -0.36 -4.22
CA ASP A 85 21.50 -1.35 -3.34
C ASP A 85 20.46 -1.91 -2.37
N ASN A 86 20.19 -3.20 -2.58
CA ASN A 86 19.50 -4.12 -1.67
C ASN A 86 17.97 -4.06 -1.69
N VAL A 87 17.39 -4.77 -2.66
CA VAL A 87 16.18 -5.55 -2.38
C VAL A 87 16.66 -6.88 -1.79
N PRO A 88 16.55 -7.14 -0.47
CA PRO A 88 16.59 -8.50 0.01
C PRO A 88 15.35 -9.19 -0.56
N SER A 89 15.58 -10.09 -1.52
CA SER A 89 14.56 -11.01 -1.99
C SER A 89 14.02 -11.74 -0.76
N VAL A 90 12.74 -11.59 -0.46
CA VAL A 90 12.01 -12.39 0.54
C VAL A 90 11.82 -13.80 -0.04
N ALA A 91 12.93 -14.46 -0.35
CA ALA A 91 13.00 -15.84 -0.76
C ALA A 91 14.31 -16.40 -0.21
N THR A 92 14.21 -17.58 0.41
CA THR A 92 15.28 -18.41 0.97
C THR A 92 15.88 -17.98 2.32
N GLU A 93 15.09 -18.03 3.38
CA GLU A 93 15.56 -18.80 4.53
C GLU A 93 14.92 -20.20 4.45
N PRO A 94 15.69 -21.28 4.25
CA PRO A 94 15.14 -22.62 4.36
C PRO A 94 14.75 -22.83 5.82
N VAL A 95 13.49 -23.20 6.06
CA VAL A 95 13.04 -23.72 7.36
C VAL A 95 13.82 -25.01 7.61
N THR A 96 14.97 -24.89 8.26
CA THR A 96 15.72 -26.03 8.77
C THR A 96 14.95 -26.60 9.95
N LYS A 97 14.51 -27.84 9.74
CA LYS A 97 13.88 -28.72 10.72
C LYS A 97 14.53 -28.58 12.10
N GLN A 98 13.79 -28.11 13.09
CA GLN A 98 14.06 -28.48 14.48
C GLN A 98 13.12 -29.63 14.84
N THR A 99 13.68 -30.83 14.73
CA THR A 99 13.17 -32.04 15.38
C THR A 99 14.05 -32.19 16.61
N HIS A 100 13.50 -32.02 17.80
CA HIS A 100 14.00 -32.67 19.00
C HIS A 100 12.92 -32.75 20.06
#